data_AF-A7TCL0-F1
#
_entry.id   AF-A7TCL0-F1
#
_cell.length_a   1.000
_cell.length_b   1.000
_cell.length_c   1.000
_cell.angle_alpha   90.00
_cell.angle_beta   90.00
_cell.angle_gamma   90.00
#
_symmetry.space_group_name_H-M   'P 1'
#
loop_
_entity.id
_entity.type
_entity.pdbx_description
1 polymer ?
#
loop_
_entity_poly.entity_id
_entity_poly.type
_entity_poly.pdbx_seq_one_letter_code
_entity_poly.pdbx_strand_id
1 'polypeptide(L)'
;ISDELDACVLKSESKQVILDCLLPRYDEVRAALVATTAGITSAQLKDFDWKLKMVLASDKLASIRKPLVTIDFDIRRSDSDQHVSVELSQEELHSVITSLEAANKVIVQLKS
;
A
#
# COMPACT_ATOMS: atom_id res chain seq x y z
N ILE A 1 13.53 -25.62 9.61
CA ILE A 1 12.42 -26.60 9.52
C ILE A 1 12.88 -28.01 9.83
N SER A 2 13.86 -28.61 9.13
CA SER A 2 14.34 -29.96 9.48
C SER A 2 14.87 -30.02 10.92
N ASP A 3 15.79 -29.11 11.27
CA ASP A 3 16.39 -29.05 12.61
C ASP A 3 15.38 -28.73 13.73
N GLU A 4 14.31 -27.99 13.41
CA GLU A 4 13.24 -27.61 14.36
C GLU A 4 12.24 -28.77 14.56
N LEU A 5 11.98 -29.55 13.51
CA LEU A 5 11.14 -30.74 13.56
C LEU A 5 11.88 -31.91 14.22
N ASP A 6 13.22 -31.92 14.16
CA ASP A 6 14.06 -32.86 14.90
C ASP A 6 13.98 -32.67 16.42
N ALA A 7 13.77 -31.44 16.88
CA ALA A 7 13.50 -31.13 18.30
C ALA A 7 12.12 -31.61 18.80
N CYS A 8 11.19 -31.97 17.91
CA CYS A 8 9.88 -32.48 18.29
C CYS A 8 9.91 -33.98 18.61
N VAL A 9 9.19 -34.39 19.67
CA VAL A 9 9.00 -35.80 20.09
C VAL A 9 7.96 -36.50 19.19
N LEU A 10 8.14 -36.42 17.87
CA LEU A 10 7.29 -37.09 16.89
C LEU A 10 8.01 -38.33 16.36
N LYS A 11 7.24 -39.36 16.01
CA LYS A 11 7.80 -40.54 15.33
C LYS A 11 8.37 -40.14 13.97
N SER A 12 9.47 -40.76 13.56
CA SER A 12 10.18 -40.42 12.31
C SER A 12 9.29 -40.49 11.07
N GLU A 13 8.37 -41.45 11.02
CA GLU A 13 7.40 -41.60 9.93
C GLU A 13 6.44 -40.39 9.85
N SER A 14 5.96 -39.89 11.00
CA SER A 14 5.12 -38.70 11.04
C SER A 14 5.88 -37.43 10.67
N LYS A 15 7.16 -37.33 11.07
CA LYS A 15 8.03 -36.21 10.65
C LYS A 15 8.23 -36.20 9.13
N GLN A 16 8.44 -37.37 8.53
CA GLN A 16 8.64 -37.49 7.09
C GLN A 16 7.39 -37.07 6.32
N VAL A 17 6.19 -37.52 6.73
CA VAL A 17 4.93 -37.12 6.10
C VAL A 17 4.72 -35.59 6.18
N ILE A 18 5.07 -34.97 7.30
CA ILE A 18 4.98 -33.51 7.47
C ILE A 18 5.95 -32.79 6.51
N LEU A 19 7.20 -33.26 6.40
CA LEU A 19 8.18 -32.69 5.48
C LEU A 19 7.74 -32.86 4.01
N ASP A 20 7.23 -34.04 3.64
CA ASP A 20 6.76 -34.33 2.30
C ASP A 20 5.54 -33.47 1.91
N CYS A 21 4.75 -33.02 2.88
CA CYS A 21 3.62 -32.10 2.65
C CYS A 21 4.03 -30.62 2.62
N LEU A 22 5.03 -30.22 3.43
CA LEU A 22 5.43 -28.83 3.59
C LEU A 22 6.48 -28.38 2.56
N LEU A 23 7.45 -29.23 2.24
CA LEU A 23 8.54 -28.88 1.32
C LEU A 23 8.02 -28.47 -0.08
N PRO A 24 7.06 -29.19 -0.71
CA PRO A 24 6.54 -28.78 -2.01
C PRO A 24 5.78 -27.44 -1.97
N ARG A 25 5.26 -27.06 -0.80
CA ARG A 25 4.45 -25.85 -0.59
C ARG A 25 5.23 -24.72 0.08
N TYR A 26 6.54 -24.90 0.28
CA TYR A 26 7.34 -23.96 1.06
C TYR A 26 7.31 -22.55 0.47
N ASP A 27 7.45 -22.43 -0.85
CA ASP A 27 7.43 -21.14 -1.52
C ASP A 27 6.04 -20.47 -1.45
N GLU A 28 4.96 -21.24 -1.55
CA GLU A 28 3.60 -20.74 -1.38
C GLU A 28 3.35 -20.24 0.03
N VAL A 29 3.76 -21.01 1.04
CA VAL A 29 3.62 -20.65 2.45
C VAL A 29 4.46 -19.42 2.77
N ARG A 30 5.70 -19.36 2.27
CA ARG A 30 6.56 -18.17 2.41
C ARG A 30 5.94 -16.96 1.75
N ALA A 31 5.45 -17.08 0.52
CA ALA A 31 4.80 -15.99 -0.19
C ALA A 31 3.54 -15.50 0.54
N ALA A 32 2.71 -16.42 1.04
CA ALA A 32 1.54 -16.09 1.84
C ALA A 32 1.90 -15.38 3.14
N LEU A 33 2.94 -15.82 3.84
CA LEU A 33 3.42 -15.18 5.07
C LEU A 33 4.00 -13.78 4.83
N VAL A 34 4.75 -13.60 3.74
CA VAL A 34 5.26 -12.29 3.30
C VAL A 34 4.10 -11.37 2.93
N ALA A 35 3.14 -11.85 2.14
CA ALA A 35 1.95 -11.09 1.76
C ALA A 35 1.09 -10.72 2.97
N THR A 36 0.94 -11.64 3.93
CA THR A 36 0.21 -11.40 5.18
C THR A 36 0.94 -10.35 6.03
N THR A 37 2.26 -10.48 6.20
CA THR A 37 3.08 -9.53 6.98
C THR A 37 3.08 -8.14 6.34
N ALA A 38 3.19 -8.05 5.01
CA ALA A 38 3.09 -6.80 4.27
C ALA A 38 1.65 -6.23 4.28
N GLY A 39 0.64 -7.10 4.34
CA GLY A 39 -0.78 -6.74 4.39
C GLY A 39 -1.27 -6.30 5.77
N ILE A 40 -0.61 -6.71 6.86
CA ILE A 40 -1.00 -6.34 8.24
C ILE A 40 -0.83 -4.83 8.51
N THR A 41 0.00 -4.12 7.74
CA THR A 41 0.35 -2.71 8.01
C THR A 41 0.13 -1.74 6.84
N SER A 42 -0.09 -2.20 5.61
CA SER A 42 -0.14 -1.30 4.45
C SER A 42 -1.57 -0.87 4.10
N ALA A 43 -1.84 0.43 4.27
CA ALA A 43 -2.96 1.08 3.62
C ALA A 43 -2.67 1.13 2.11
N GLN A 44 -3.58 0.60 1.29
CA GLN A 44 -3.43 0.52 -0.17
C GLN A 44 -4.46 1.43 -0.83
N LEU A 45 -4.00 2.32 -1.71
CA LEU A 45 -4.90 3.10 -2.56
C LEU A 45 -5.54 2.17 -3.59
N LYS A 46 -6.86 2.11 -3.63
CA LYS A 46 -7.60 1.34 -4.62
C LYS A 46 -8.00 2.16 -5.83
N ASP A 47 -8.55 3.33 -5.55
CA ASP A 47 -9.14 4.21 -6.55
C ASP A 47 -8.97 5.66 -6.12
N PHE A 48 -8.99 6.55 -7.09
CA PHE A 48 -9.02 7.97 -6.84
C PHE A 48 -9.83 8.71 -7.90
N ASP A 49 -10.66 9.63 -7.44
CA ASP A 49 -11.40 10.56 -8.28
C ASP A 49 -10.92 11.98 -8.03
N TRP A 50 -11.12 12.87 -9.00
CA TRP A 50 -10.74 14.26 -8.86
C TRP A 50 -11.75 15.19 -9.50
N LYS A 51 -11.84 16.40 -8.95
CA LYS A 51 -12.72 17.46 -9.45
C LYS A 51 -12.04 18.81 -9.36
N LEU A 52 -12.02 19.53 -10.47
CA LEU A 52 -11.58 20.93 -10.51
C LEU A 52 -12.75 21.87 -10.18
N LYS A 53 -12.53 22.82 -9.27
CA LYS A 53 -13.48 23.86 -8.93
C LYS A 53 -12.84 25.24 -8.98
N MET A 54 -13.60 26.23 -9.44
CA MET A 54 -13.19 27.63 -9.40
C MET A 54 -13.79 28.27 -8.15
N VAL A 55 -12.97 28.63 -7.19
CA VAL A 55 -13.41 29.37 -6.00
C VAL A 55 -13.02 30.83 -6.09
N LEU A 56 -13.89 31.69 -5.58
CA LEU A 56 -13.64 33.11 -5.45
C LEU A 56 -12.68 33.32 -4.28
N ALA A 57 -11.47 33.76 -4.59
CA ALA A 57 -10.46 34.11 -3.58
C ALA A 57 -10.78 35.52 -3.07
N SER A 58 -11.05 35.67 -1.77
CA SER A 58 -11.45 36.96 -1.15
C SER A 58 -10.26 37.83 -0.73
N ASP A 59 -9.05 37.38 -1.01
CA ASP A 59 -7.79 37.83 -0.41
C ASP A 59 -7.15 39.05 -1.12
N LYS A 60 -7.72 39.54 -2.22
CA LYS A 60 -7.33 40.81 -2.85
C LYS A 60 -8.56 41.54 -3.41
N LEU A 61 -8.53 42.87 -3.40
CA LEU A 61 -9.56 43.79 -3.95
C LEU A 61 -9.96 43.53 -5.42
N ALA A 62 -9.29 42.59 -6.11
CA ALA A 62 -9.70 42.03 -7.39
C ALA A 62 -10.11 40.57 -7.17
N SER A 63 -11.37 40.25 -7.49
CA SER A 63 -11.97 38.92 -7.41
C SER A 63 -11.31 37.92 -8.37
N ILE A 64 -10.10 37.47 -8.05
CA ILE A 64 -9.38 36.44 -8.81
C ILE A 64 -10.01 35.10 -8.48
N ARG A 65 -10.59 34.45 -9.49
CA ARG A 65 -11.02 33.05 -9.38
C ARG A 65 -9.75 32.19 -9.31
N LYS A 66 -9.54 31.48 -8.20
CA LYS A 66 -8.43 30.52 -8.08
C LYS A 66 -8.97 29.11 -8.37
N PRO A 67 -8.34 28.36 -9.29
CA PRO A 67 -8.66 26.95 -9.48
C PRO A 67 -8.15 26.15 -8.28
N LEU A 68 -9.00 25.34 -7.68
CA LEU A 68 -8.64 24.33 -6.68
C LEU A 68 -9.07 22.96 -7.20
N VAL A 69 -8.30 21.93 -6.84
CA VAL A 69 -8.66 20.53 -7.10
C VAL A 69 -9.11 19.89 -5.80
N THR A 70 -10.19 19.11 -5.85
CA THR A 70 -10.52 18.15 -4.81
C THR A 70 -10.13 16.78 -5.32
N ILE A 71 -9.41 16.00 -4.51
CA ILE A 71 -9.01 14.63 -4.80
C ILE A 71 -9.61 13.75 -3.72
N ASP A 72 -10.32 12.73 -4.16
CA ASP A 72 -10.96 11.73 -3.34
C ASP A 72 -10.17 10.43 -3.47
N PHE A 73 -9.72 9.86 -2.35
CA PHE A 73 -8.93 8.64 -2.30
C PHE A 73 -9.72 7.53 -1.59
N ASP A 74 -9.87 6.40 -2.26
CA ASP A 74 -10.42 5.18 -1.66
C ASP A 74 -9.28 4.26 -1.25
N ILE A 75 -9.09 4.13 0.07
CA ILE A 75 -7.97 3.42 0.67
C ILE A 75 -8.49 2.15 1.34
N ARG A 76 -7.94 0.99 0.99
CA ARG A 76 -8.13 -0.24 1.76
C ARG A 76 -7.12 -0.29 2.88
N ARG A 77 -7.58 -0.40 4.13
CA ARG A 77 -6.74 -0.71 5.28
C ARG A 77 -7.26 -2.00 5.90
N SER A 78 -6.45 -3.07 5.88
CA SER A 78 -6.66 -4.37 6.53
C SER A 78 -8.06 -5.00 6.40
N ASP A 79 -9.07 -4.41 7.02
CA ASP A 79 -10.45 -4.85 7.18
C ASP A 79 -11.51 -3.79 6.81
N SER A 80 -11.11 -2.57 6.43
CA SER A 80 -12.01 -1.46 6.14
C SER A 80 -11.60 -0.66 4.90
N ASP A 81 -12.62 -0.10 4.24
CA ASP A 81 -12.45 0.88 3.18
C ASP A 81 -12.61 2.27 3.79
N GLN A 82 -11.60 3.12 3.58
CA GLN A 82 -11.55 4.49 4.06
C GLN A 82 -11.57 5.44 2.86
N HIS A 83 -12.51 6.37 2.87
CA HIS A 83 -12.56 7.47 1.92
C HIS A 83 -11.85 8.71 2.50
N VAL A 84 -10.94 9.32 1.75
CA VAL A 84 -10.21 10.52 2.15
C VAL A 84 -10.32 11.58 1.05
N SER A 85 -10.96 12.70 1.37
CA SER A 85 -11.08 13.85 0.46
C SER A 85 -10.11 14.95 0.87
N VAL A 86 -9.33 15.46 -0.07
CA VAL A 86 -8.42 16.60 0.15
C VAL A 86 -8.63 17.66 -0.92
N GLU A 87 -8.48 18.92 -0.53
CA GLU A 87 -8.56 20.05 -1.43
C GLU A 87 -7.20 20.71 -1.51
N LEU A 88 -6.72 20.93 -2.73
CA LEU A 88 -5.36 21.37 -2.99
C LEU A 88 -5.35 22.54 -3.99
N SER A 89 -4.43 23.48 -3.78
CA SER A 89 -4.03 24.44 -4.79
C SER A 89 -3.19 23.77 -5.89
N GLN A 90 -2.92 24.52 -6.97
CA GLN A 90 -2.03 24.05 -8.02
C GLN A 90 -0.62 23.74 -7.48
N GLU A 91 -0.10 24.61 -6.61
CA GLU A 91 1.22 24.45 -5.99
C GLU A 91 1.27 23.22 -5.07
N GLU A 92 0.24 23.02 -4.25
CA GLU A 92 0.15 21.87 -3.35
C GLU A 92 0.04 20.55 -4.14
N LEU A 93 -0.79 20.52 -5.19
CA LEU A 93 -0.90 19.36 -6.08
C LEU A 93 0.46 19.03 -6.73
N HIS A 94 1.17 20.04 -7.20
CA HIS A 94 2.47 19.85 -7.82
C HIS A 94 3.51 19.27 -6.84
N SER A 95 3.47 19.71 -5.58
CA SER A 95 4.30 19.16 -4.51
C SER A 95 3.98 17.69 -4.21
N VAL A 96 2.70 17.31 -4.19
CA VAL A 96 2.26 15.92 -4.02
C VAL A 96 2.77 15.03 -5.16
N ILE A 97 2.60 15.45 -6.41
CA ILE A 97 3.08 14.70 -7.60
C ILE A 97 4.59 14.50 -7.53
N THR A 98 5.34 15.55 -7.24
CA THR A 98 6.81 15.49 -7.14
C THR A 98 7.27 14.50 -6.08
N SER A 99 6.57 14.47 -4.94
CA SER A 99 6.87 13.54 -3.84
C SER A 99 6.60 12.09 -4.23
N LEU A 100 5.48 11.83 -4.92
CA LEU A 100 5.14 10.50 -5.42
C LEU A 100 6.13 10.00 -6.48
N GLU A 101 6.56 10.87 -7.40
CA GLU A 101 7.58 10.53 -8.40
C GLU A 101 8.93 10.18 -7.77
N ALA A 102 9.34 10.94 -6.74
CA ALA A 102 10.57 10.65 -5.99
C ALA A 102 10.50 9.29 -5.28
N ALA A 103 9.38 8.99 -4.62
CA ALA A 103 9.15 7.69 -4.00
C ALA A 103 9.16 6.54 -5.04
N ASN A 104 8.52 6.76 -6.19
CA ASN A 104 8.49 5.76 -7.27
C ASN A 104 9.88 5.46 -7.82
N LYS A 105 10.76 6.47 -7.96
CA LYS A 105 12.15 6.26 -8.38
C LYS A 105 12.90 5.31 -7.45
N VAL A 106 12.75 5.45 -6.13
CA VAL A 106 13.37 4.54 -5.14
C VAL A 106 12.83 3.12 -5.29
N ILE A 107 11.52 2.96 -5.47
CA ILE A 107 10.90 1.64 -5.67
C ILE A 107 11.42 0.96 -6.94
N VAL A 108 11.56 1.70 -8.04
CA VAL A 108 12.09 1.17 -9.30
C VAL A 108 13.55 0.70 -9.13
N GLN A 109 14.38 1.46 -8.40
CA GLN A 109 15.76 1.08 -8.11
C GLN A 109 15.88 -0.17 -7.22
N LEU A 110 14.94 -0.39 -6.31
CA LEU A 110 14.94 -1.58 -5.45
C LEU A 110 14.46 -2.84 -6.17
N LYS A 111 13.77 -2.70 -7.31
CA LYS A 111 13.28 -3.81 -8.13
C LYS A 111 14.30 -4.28 -9.18
N SER A 112 15.31 -3.48 -9.49
CA SER A 112 16.42 -3.78 -10.42
C SER A 112 17.57 -4.46 -9.69
#